data_AF-A0A1A8HMI9-F1
#
_entry.id   AF-A0A1A8HMI9-F1
#
_cell.length_a   1.000
_cell.length_b   1.000
_cell.length_c   1.000
_cell.angle_alpha   90.00
_cell.angle_beta   90.00
_cell.angle_gamma   90.00
#
_symmetry.space_group_name_H-M   'P 1'
#
loop_
_entity.id
_entity.type
_entity.pdbx_description
1 polymer ?
#
loop_
_entity_poly.entity_id
_entity_poly.type
_entity_poly.pdbx_seq_one_letter_code
_entity_poly.pdbx_strand_id
1 'polypeptide(L)'
;MNALLLRFGPRRLCALRGFHVGAPSATFDLRRVELTPLEQRKLTFDSHGLVTELKNSGFEKEQAELIVSALVMLTTSNMDIVYKDMVTKSHQEIAVQQIMTHLDSIRKDMVILEKSEFANLRSENTKMKRELEQFQNQLQEESQKVRAETKLDINLERSRISDMFTEQERKLMEASSEFHHKKADLENDNMEINKKIDLQVASLKTVLESLKLETIRYLA
;
A
#
# COMPACT_ATOMS: atom_id res chain seq x y z
N MET A 1 19.63 -51.17 -2.06
CA MET A 1 20.52 -50.18 -2.72
C MET A 1 19.64 -49.33 -3.61
N ASN A 2 19.45 -48.01 -3.52
CA ASN A 2 20.00 -46.89 -2.74
C ASN A 2 18.90 -45.80 -2.76
N ALA A 3 18.55 -45.21 -1.61
CA ALA A 3 18.84 -43.81 -1.21
C ALA A 3 18.28 -42.76 -2.20
N LEU A 4 17.18 -42.09 -1.86
CA LEU A 4 17.15 -40.78 -1.17
C LEU A 4 18.09 -39.74 -1.81
N LEU A 5 17.51 -38.68 -2.39
CA LEU A 5 17.88 -37.27 -2.17
C LEU A 5 17.06 -36.36 -3.11
N LEU A 6 15.89 -35.95 -2.64
CA LEU A 6 15.13 -34.84 -3.21
C LEU A 6 15.78 -33.52 -2.80
N ARG A 7 16.00 -32.67 -3.81
CA ARG A 7 16.63 -31.35 -3.76
C ARG A 7 15.94 -30.42 -2.75
N PHE A 8 16.70 -29.91 -1.78
CA PHE A 8 16.36 -28.72 -1.01
C PHE A 8 16.82 -27.46 -1.77
N GLY A 9 15.88 -26.62 -2.19
CA GLY A 9 16.11 -25.22 -2.54
C GLY A 9 15.60 -24.32 -1.40
N PRO A 10 16.23 -23.16 -1.13
CA PRO A 10 15.87 -22.34 0.02
C PRO A 10 14.57 -21.59 -0.24
N ARG A 11 13.48 -22.02 0.41
CA ARG A 11 12.27 -21.20 0.56
C ARG A 11 12.58 -20.04 1.50
N ARG A 12 12.63 -18.82 0.96
CA ARG A 12 12.53 -17.58 1.74
C ARG A 12 11.16 -17.57 2.42
N LEU A 13 11.12 -17.87 3.71
CA LEU A 13 9.93 -17.62 4.52
C LEU A 13 9.85 -16.12 4.82
N CYS A 14 8.70 -15.56 4.46
CA CYS A 14 8.27 -14.22 4.80
C CYS A 14 8.36 -14.02 6.32
N ALA A 15 9.15 -13.04 6.75
CA ALA A 15 9.06 -12.51 8.10
C ALA A 15 7.71 -11.78 8.22
N LEU A 16 6.74 -12.41 8.90
CA LEU A 16 5.58 -11.70 9.42
C LEU A 16 6.10 -10.55 10.29
N ARG A 17 5.81 -9.32 9.88
CA ARG A 17 5.96 -8.12 10.70
C ARG A 17 5.15 -8.33 11.98
N GLY A 18 5.86 -8.64 13.06
CA GLY A 18 5.29 -8.61 14.39
C GLY A 18 4.76 -7.20 14.67
N PHE A 19 3.54 -7.14 15.19
CA PHE A 19 3.02 -5.97 15.87
C PHE A 19 4.08 -5.47 16.85
N HIS A 20 4.55 -4.23 16.68
CA HIS A 20 5.26 -3.54 17.73
C HIS A 20 4.25 -3.28 18.85
N VAL A 21 4.22 -4.19 19.83
CA VAL A 21 3.75 -3.89 21.18
C VAL A 21 4.65 -2.76 21.66
N GLY A 22 4.10 -1.54 21.70
CA GLY A 22 4.78 -0.41 22.29
C GLY A 22 5.19 -0.79 23.70
N ALA A 23 6.50 -0.77 23.95
CA ALA A 23 7.01 -0.86 25.31
C ALA A 23 6.33 0.25 26.12
N PRO A 24 5.77 -0.02 27.31
CA PRO A 24 5.42 1.04 28.22
C PRO A 24 6.72 1.54 28.83
N SER A 25 7.53 2.29 28.07
CA SER A 25 8.56 3.16 28.64
C SER A 25 7.90 4.43 29.15
N ALA A 26 6.92 4.26 30.05
CA ALA A 26 6.56 5.30 30.99
C ALA A 26 7.59 5.23 32.13
N THR A 27 8.87 5.48 31.79
CA THR A 27 9.80 6.02 32.76
C THR A 27 9.32 7.43 33.03
N PHE A 28 8.28 7.56 33.85
CA PHE A 28 8.13 8.75 34.66
C PHE A 28 9.40 8.78 35.50
N ASP A 29 10.42 9.44 34.96
CA ASP A 29 11.61 9.84 35.67
C ASP A 29 11.10 10.80 36.75
N LEU A 30 10.63 10.21 37.86
CA LEU A 30 10.33 10.91 39.10
C LEU A 30 11.68 11.38 39.60
N ARG A 31 12.20 12.44 38.97
CA ARG A 31 13.45 13.08 39.33
C ARG A 31 13.29 13.49 40.78
N ARG A 32 13.92 12.71 41.64
CA ARG A 32 13.73 12.77 43.08
C ARG A 32 14.20 14.14 43.55
N VAL A 33 13.29 14.92 44.08
CA VAL A 33 13.59 16.23 44.65
C VAL A 33 14.35 15.99 45.95
N GLU A 34 15.66 16.20 45.93
CA GLU A 34 16.48 16.15 47.12
C GLU A 34 16.31 17.44 47.92
N LEU A 35 15.75 17.28 49.12
CA LEU A 35 15.46 18.34 50.06
C LEU A 35 16.64 18.49 51.03
N THR A 36 17.23 19.68 51.13
CA THR A 36 18.40 19.98 51.99
C THR A 36 18.04 19.94 53.49
N PRO A 37 18.97 19.60 54.41
CA PRO A 37 18.63 19.46 55.82
C PRO A 37 18.18 20.79 56.47
N LEU A 38 17.17 20.73 57.36
CA LEU A 38 16.65 21.87 58.11
C LEU A 38 17.70 22.45 59.08
N GLU A 39 18.24 23.61 58.75
CA GLU A 39 19.23 24.33 59.58
C GLU A 39 18.60 25.11 60.75
N GLN A 40 17.27 25.10 60.89
CA GLN A 40 16.53 25.93 61.84
C GLN A 40 16.02 25.15 63.07
N ARG A 41 16.92 24.50 63.81
CA ARG A 41 16.61 23.93 65.15
C ARG A 41 16.94 24.92 66.27
N LYS A 42 16.40 26.14 66.23
CA LYS A 42 16.65 27.15 67.29
C LYS A 42 15.54 27.15 68.32
N LEU A 43 15.84 26.64 69.53
CA LEU A 43 14.95 26.73 70.69
C LEU A 43 14.80 28.21 71.08
N THR A 44 13.58 28.73 71.07
CA THR A 44 13.27 30.16 71.33
C THR A 44 12.98 30.45 72.80
N PHE A 45 13.22 29.50 73.70
CA PHE A 45 12.83 29.60 75.09
C PHE A 45 13.95 30.19 75.94
N ASP A 46 13.63 31.24 76.72
CA ASP A 46 14.52 31.73 77.76
C ASP A 46 14.34 30.90 79.03
N SER A 47 15.16 29.85 79.15
CA SER A 47 15.14 28.96 80.32
C SER A 47 15.43 29.71 81.63
N HIS A 48 16.26 30.76 81.60
CA HIS A 48 16.60 31.51 82.81
C HIS A 48 15.43 32.41 83.24
N GLY A 49 14.77 33.06 82.27
CA GLY A 49 13.58 33.88 82.54
C GLY A 49 12.51 33.10 83.30
N LEU A 50 12.16 31.90 82.82
CA LEU A 50 11.12 31.09 83.47
C LEU A 50 11.53 30.53 84.84
N VAL A 51 12.78 30.12 85.02
CA VAL A 51 13.25 29.68 86.35
C VAL A 51 13.13 30.83 87.37
N THR A 52 13.35 32.07 86.94
CA THR A 52 13.26 33.26 87.80
C THR A 52 11.80 33.56 88.15
N GLU A 53 10.90 33.46 87.17
CA GLU A 53 9.46 33.66 87.36
C GLU A 53 8.83 32.61 88.28
N LEU A 54 9.23 31.34 88.14
CA LEU A 54 8.77 30.24 89.00
C LEU A 54 9.26 30.41 90.46
N LYS A 55 10.50 30.86 90.66
CA LYS A 55 11.00 31.19 92.01
C LYS A 55 10.21 32.32 92.66
N ASN A 56 9.90 33.37 91.90
CA ASN A 56 9.08 34.49 92.39
C ASN A 56 7.64 34.06 92.72
N SER A 57 7.16 32.98 92.11
CA SER A 57 5.85 32.38 92.36
C SER A 57 5.83 31.39 93.55
N GLY A 58 6.95 31.24 94.28
CA GLY A 58 7.04 30.44 95.50
C GLY A 58 7.58 29.02 95.32
N PHE A 59 8.10 28.67 94.14
CA PHE A 59 8.76 27.38 93.92
C PHE A 59 10.21 27.38 94.39
N GLU A 60 10.67 26.24 94.93
CA GLU A 60 12.07 26.05 95.25
C GLU A 60 12.94 26.04 93.98
N LYS A 61 14.18 26.50 94.08
CA LYS A 61 15.10 26.62 92.93
C LYS A 61 15.23 25.32 92.16
N GLU A 62 15.39 24.20 92.87
CA GLU A 62 15.56 22.87 92.28
C GLU A 62 14.30 22.40 91.57
N GLN A 63 13.11 22.70 92.14
CA GLN A 63 11.83 22.35 91.54
C GLN A 63 11.56 23.17 90.26
N ALA A 64 11.86 24.47 90.28
CA ALA A 64 11.73 25.34 89.11
C ALA A 64 12.65 24.90 87.97
N GLU A 65 13.89 24.52 88.28
CA GLU A 65 14.87 24.01 87.30
C GLU A 65 14.43 22.66 86.70
N LEU A 66 13.88 21.75 87.52
CA LEU A 66 13.36 20.46 87.05
C LEU A 66 12.18 20.63 86.07
N ILE A 67 11.23 21.50 86.42
CA ILE A 67 10.04 21.78 85.59
C ILE A 67 10.47 22.40 84.24
N VAL A 68 11.37 23.37 84.27
CA VAL A 68 11.90 24.02 83.05
C VAL A 68 12.70 23.03 82.20
N SER A 69 13.50 22.16 82.82
CA SER A 69 14.24 21.11 82.11
C SER A 69 13.30 20.12 81.40
N ALA A 70 12.24 19.67 82.08
CA ALA A 70 11.22 18.81 81.48
C ALA A 70 10.48 19.50 80.32
N LEU A 71 10.15 20.79 80.46
CA LEU A 71 9.57 21.61 79.39
C LEU A 71 10.49 21.74 78.19
N VAL A 72 11.78 21.98 78.40
CA VAL A 72 12.77 22.06 77.33
C VAL A 72 12.87 20.72 76.60
N MET A 73 12.96 19.60 77.32
CA MET A 73 13.01 18.26 76.72
C MET A 73 11.76 17.91 75.90
N LEU A 74 10.58 18.22 76.42
CA LEU A 74 9.32 18.00 75.69
C LEU A 74 9.23 18.90 74.45
N THR A 75 9.65 20.16 74.57
CA THR A 75 9.63 21.12 73.47
C THR A 75 10.61 20.75 72.38
N THR A 76 11.83 20.32 72.72
CA THR A 76 12.81 19.86 71.74
C THR A 76 12.33 18.59 71.05
N SER A 77 11.82 17.61 71.79
CA SER A 77 11.27 16.38 71.21
C SER A 77 10.07 16.64 70.29
N ASN A 78 9.16 17.54 70.69
CA ASN A 78 8.02 17.92 69.85
C ASN A 78 8.47 18.70 68.61
N MET A 79 9.46 19.60 68.73
CA MET A 79 10.04 20.28 67.58
C MET A 79 10.65 19.29 66.59
N ASP A 80 11.40 18.28 67.04
CA ASP A 80 12.00 17.28 66.13
C ASP A 80 10.94 16.48 65.36
N ILE A 81 9.80 16.16 65.98
CA ILE A 81 8.67 15.48 65.32
C ILE A 81 8.03 16.41 64.29
N VAL A 82 7.71 17.66 64.68
CA VAL A 82 7.03 18.62 63.80
C VAL A 82 7.92 19.00 62.61
N TYR A 83 9.21 19.29 62.82
CA TYR A 83 10.12 19.65 61.73
C TYR A 83 10.49 18.49 60.80
N LYS A 84 10.32 17.23 61.24
CA LYS A 84 10.50 16.06 60.37
C LYS A 84 9.38 15.95 59.33
N ASP A 85 8.16 16.31 59.70
CA ASP A 85 6.98 16.20 58.83
C ASP A 85 6.61 17.52 58.14
N MET A 86 7.15 18.66 58.59
CA MET A 86 6.93 19.96 57.97
C MET A 86 7.82 20.21 56.75
N VAL A 87 7.28 20.95 55.78
CA VAL A 87 7.99 21.45 54.62
C VAL A 87 8.29 22.93 54.82
N THR A 88 9.54 23.33 54.60
CA THR A 88 9.94 24.74 54.69
C THR A 88 9.59 25.49 53.41
N LYS A 89 9.44 26.82 53.51
CA LYS A 89 9.17 27.68 52.35
C LYS A 89 10.25 27.55 51.27
N SER A 90 11.52 27.44 51.65
CA SER A 90 12.63 27.26 50.71
C SER A 90 12.54 25.93 49.96
N HIS A 91 12.12 24.85 50.64
CA HIS A 91 11.89 23.56 50.00
C HIS A 91 10.75 23.62 48.99
N GLN A 92 9.66 24.31 49.33
CA GLN A 92 8.54 24.52 48.41
C GLN A 92 8.96 25.34 47.17
N GLU A 93 9.74 26.40 47.34
CA GLU A 93 10.24 27.23 46.23
C GLU A 93 11.14 26.43 45.27
N ILE A 94 12.05 25.62 45.79
CA ILE A 94 12.90 24.73 44.98
C ILE A 94 12.06 23.73 44.19
N ALA A 95 11.09 23.08 44.85
CA ALA A 95 10.21 22.10 44.19
C ALA A 95 9.40 22.76 43.06
N VAL A 96 8.84 23.95 43.29
CA VAL A 96 8.10 24.71 42.27
C VAL A 96 9.01 25.08 41.10
N GLN A 97 10.23 25.55 41.37
CA GLN A 97 11.18 25.92 40.31
C GLN A 97 11.53 24.70 39.45
N GLN A 98 11.77 23.54 40.06
CA GLN A 98 12.04 22.29 39.33
C GLN A 98 10.84 21.87 38.47
N ILE A 99 9.62 21.88 39.01
CA ILE A 99 8.40 21.61 38.24
C ILE A 99 8.27 22.57 37.04
N MET A 100 8.53 23.87 37.24
CA MET A 100 8.52 24.84 36.15
C MET A 100 9.54 24.51 35.06
N THR A 101 10.78 24.15 35.42
CA THR A 101 11.78 23.75 34.43
C THR A 101 11.38 22.51 33.64
N HIS A 102 10.71 21.54 34.28
CA HIS A 102 10.20 20.36 33.61
C HIS A 102 9.07 20.69 32.64
N LEU A 103 8.12 21.54 33.05
CA LEU A 103 7.06 22.01 32.16
C LEU A 103 7.60 22.78 30.95
N ASP A 104 8.64 23.59 31.14
CA ASP A 104 9.30 24.29 30.04
C ASP A 104 10.01 23.34 29.08
N SER A 105 10.60 22.25 29.57
CA SER A 105 11.17 21.19 28.72
C SER A 105 10.08 20.52 27.88
N ILE A 106 8.97 20.10 28.49
CA ILE A 106 7.85 19.47 27.79
C ILE A 106 7.27 20.41 26.73
N ARG A 107 7.15 21.71 27.04
CA ARG A 107 6.68 22.71 26.08
C ARG A 107 7.61 22.81 24.87
N LYS A 108 8.93 22.76 25.08
CA LYS A 108 9.91 22.77 23.98
C LYS A 108 9.76 21.53 23.11
N ASP A 109 9.65 20.36 23.72
CA ASP A 109 9.49 19.09 23.00
C ASP A 109 8.20 19.08 22.16
N MET A 110 7.10 19.58 22.71
CA MET A 110 5.83 19.75 22.00
C MET A 110 5.97 20.66 20.77
N VAL A 111 6.62 21.82 20.93
CA VAL A 111 6.83 22.77 19.81
C VAL A 111 7.77 22.18 18.74
N ILE A 112 8.80 21.42 19.14
CA ILE A 112 9.69 20.73 18.20
C ILE A 112 8.92 19.68 17.40
N LEU A 113 8.10 18.89 18.07
CA LEU A 113 7.29 17.85 17.44
C LEU A 113 6.25 18.44 16.47
N GLU A 114 5.57 19.53 16.86
CA GLU A 114 4.66 20.30 16.00
C GLU A 114 5.35 20.90 14.77
N LYS A 115 6.53 21.50 14.94
CA LYS A 115 7.22 22.19 13.85
C LYS A 115 8.00 21.26 12.93
N SER A 116 8.57 20.19 13.46
CA SER A 116 9.42 19.27 12.70
C SER A 116 8.59 18.13 12.11
N GLU A 117 8.01 17.29 12.96
CA GLU A 117 7.44 16.02 12.52
C GLU A 117 6.11 16.21 11.79
N PHE A 118 5.22 17.03 12.34
CA PHE A 118 3.93 17.29 11.70
C PHE A 118 4.05 18.09 10.40
N ALA A 119 4.99 19.04 10.32
CA ALA A 119 5.25 19.76 9.08
C ALA A 119 5.82 18.84 8.01
N ASN A 120 6.78 17.99 8.38
CA ASN A 120 7.35 16.99 7.48
C ASN A 120 6.28 16.02 6.98
N LEU A 121 5.48 15.42 7.88
CA LEU A 121 4.38 14.52 7.51
C LEU A 121 3.35 15.18 6.59
N ARG A 122 2.99 16.45 6.82
CA ARG A 122 2.09 17.19 5.93
C ARG A 122 2.72 17.42 4.55
N SER A 123 3.99 17.80 4.50
CA SER A 123 4.71 17.99 3.24
C SER A 123 4.84 16.68 2.45
N GLU A 124 5.12 15.57 3.13
CA GLU A 124 5.22 14.25 2.54
C GLU A 124 3.85 13.74 2.05
N ASN A 125 2.80 13.95 2.85
CA ASN A 125 1.43 13.59 2.44
C ASN A 125 0.98 14.38 1.20
N THR A 126 1.24 15.68 1.15
CA THR A 126 0.92 16.50 -0.03
C THR A 126 1.76 16.13 -1.25
N LYS A 127 3.03 15.72 -1.05
CA LYS A 127 3.87 15.19 -2.13
C LYS A 127 3.33 13.87 -2.67
N MET A 128 3.01 12.91 -1.79
CA MET A 128 2.43 11.62 -2.19
C MET A 128 1.10 11.79 -2.93
N LYS A 129 0.23 12.72 -2.50
CA LYS A 129 -1.01 13.03 -3.23
C LYS A 129 -0.76 13.52 -4.65
N ARG A 130 0.20 14.45 -4.83
CA ARG A 130 0.57 14.95 -6.16
C ARG A 130 1.15 13.85 -7.07
N GLU A 131 2.00 12.99 -6.53
CA GLU A 131 2.55 11.85 -7.29
C GLU A 131 1.45 10.86 -7.68
N LEU A 132 0.50 10.58 -6.78
CA LEU A 132 -0.64 9.72 -7.07
C LEU A 132 -1.53 10.29 -8.18
N GLU A 133 -1.85 11.59 -8.11
CA GLU A 133 -2.62 12.29 -9.16
C GLU A 133 -1.87 12.25 -10.51
N GLN A 134 -0.55 12.45 -10.50
CA GLN A 134 0.26 12.36 -11.70
C GLN A 134 0.23 10.95 -12.31
N PHE A 135 0.39 9.90 -11.50
CA PHE A 135 0.31 8.52 -11.98
C PHE A 135 -1.09 8.16 -12.48
N GLN A 136 -2.13 8.65 -11.82
CA GLN A 136 -3.51 8.44 -12.27
C GLN A 136 -3.75 9.06 -13.64
N ASN A 137 -3.30 10.30 -13.85
CA ASN A 137 -3.42 10.99 -15.15
C ASN A 137 -2.62 10.28 -16.24
N GLN A 138 -1.36 9.91 -15.95
CA GLN A 138 -0.52 9.16 -16.90
C GLN A 138 -1.14 7.82 -17.28
N LEU A 139 -1.67 7.07 -16.31
CA LEU A 139 -2.33 5.79 -16.57
C LEU A 139 -3.59 5.97 -17.43
N GLN A 140 -4.36 7.01 -17.17
CA GLN A 140 -5.56 7.33 -17.96
C GLN A 140 -5.18 7.69 -19.40
N GLU A 141 -4.15 8.52 -19.60
CA GLU A 141 -3.65 8.89 -20.93
C GLU A 141 -3.13 7.67 -21.71
N GLU A 142 -2.27 6.84 -21.10
CA GLU A 142 -1.76 5.63 -21.73
C GLU A 142 -2.87 4.61 -22.03
N SER A 143 -3.85 4.46 -21.14
CA SER A 143 -5.02 3.60 -21.38
C SER A 143 -5.85 4.09 -22.58
N GLN A 144 -6.07 5.40 -22.69
CA GLN A 144 -6.78 5.98 -23.83
C GLN A 144 -6.00 5.83 -25.13
N LYS A 145 -4.68 6.03 -25.08
CA LYS A 145 -3.77 5.85 -26.21
C LYS A 145 -3.79 4.41 -26.71
N VAL A 146 -3.57 3.42 -25.84
CA VAL A 146 -3.63 1.99 -26.19
C VAL A 146 -4.99 1.62 -26.76
N ARG A 147 -6.09 2.17 -26.21
CA ARG A 147 -7.44 1.94 -26.75
C ARG A 147 -7.62 2.53 -28.16
N ALA A 148 -7.08 3.71 -28.41
CA ALA A 148 -7.14 4.35 -29.73
C ALA A 148 -6.27 3.59 -30.76
N GLU A 149 -5.06 3.20 -30.38
CA GLU A 149 -4.14 2.37 -31.18
C GLU A 149 -4.79 1.04 -31.54
N THR A 150 -5.31 0.30 -30.55
CA THR A 150 -5.99 -0.99 -30.78
C THR A 150 -7.19 -0.84 -31.72
N LYS A 151 -7.97 0.26 -31.57
CA LYS A 151 -9.11 0.52 -32.46
C LYS A 151 -8.64 0.79 -33.89
N LEU A 152 -7.55 1.53 -34.06
CA LEU A 152 -6.95 1.79 -35.36
C LEU A 152 -6.45 0.49 -36.01
N ASP A 153 -5.72 -0.34 -35.26
CA ASP A 153 -5.20 -1.62 -35.76
C ASP A 153 -6.32 -2.54 -36.23
N ILE A 154 -7.40 -2.68 -35.45
CA ILE A 154 -8.58 -3.46 -35.83
C ILE A 154 -9.23 -2.91 -37.11
N ASN A 155 -9.30 -1.59 -37.26
CA ASN A 155 -9.89 -0.98 -38.45
C ASN A 155 -9.02 -1.18 -39.70
N LEU A 156 -7.70 -1.05 -39.56
CA LEU A 156 -6.76 -1.30 -40.64
C LEU A 156 -6.81 -2.77 -41.08
N GLU A 157 -6.82 -3.71 -40.14
CA GLU A 157 -6.91 -5.13 -40.46
C GLU A 157 -8.27 -5.48 -41.08
N ARG A 158 -9.36 -4.87 -40.59
CA ARG A 158 -10.69 -5.02 -41.21
C ARG A 158 -10.70 -4.53 -42.66
N SER A 159 -10.09 -3.37 -42.93
CA SER A 159 -9.98 -2.84 -44.30
C SER A 159 -9.17 -3.80 -45.17
N ARG A 160 -8.03 -4.28 -44.67
CA ARG A 160 -7.16 -5.22 -45.39
C ARG A 160 -7.90 -6.52 -45.74
N ILE A 161 -8.63 -7.09 -44.79
CA ILE A 161 -9.43 -8.30 -45.01
C ILE A 161 -10.53 -8.03 -46.05
N SER A 162 -11.21 -6.88 -45.97
CA SER A 162 -12.23 -6.49 -46.94
C SER A 162 -11.65 -6.37 -48.35
N ASP A 163 -10.51 -5.70 -48.52
CA ASP A 163 -9.86 -5.54 -49.82
C ASP A 163 -9.44 -6.90 -50.39
N MET A 164 -8.84 -7.75 -49.56
CA MET A 164 -8.48 -9.13 -49.96
C MET A 164 -9.69 -9.96 -50.35
N PHE A 165 -10.81 -9.82 -49.63
CA PHE A 165 -12.05 -10.52 -49.94
C PHE A 165 -12.63 -10.04 -51.28
N THR A 166 -12.68 -8.73 -51.52
CA THR A 166 -13.17 -8.20 -52.82
C THR A 166 -12.29 -8.63 -53.99
N GLU A 167 -10.97 -8.71 -53.79
CA GLU A 167 -10.04 -9.20 -54.81
C GLU A 167 -10.21 -10.70 -55.07
N GLN A 168 -10.48 -11.50 -54.04
CA GLN A 168 -10.80 -12.92 -54.20
C GLN A 168 -12.13 -13.14 -54.93
N GLU A 169 -13.16 -12.35 -54.59
CA GLU A 169 -14.46 -12.40 -55.27
C GLU A 169 -14.31 -12.05 -56.76
N ARG A 170 -13.51 -11.02 -57.09
CA ARG A 170 -13.18 -10.67 -58.47
C ARG A 170 -12.51 -11.82 -59.22
N LYS A 171 -11.49 -12.44 -58.64
CA LYS A 171 -10.80 -13.60 -59.25
C LYS A 171 -11.74 -14.80 -59.44
N LEU A 172 -12.64 -15.02 -58.48
CA LEU A 172 -13.63 -16.10 -58.57
C LEU A 172 -14.64 -15.84 -59.69
N MET A 173 -15.08 -14.58 -59.85
CA MET A 173 -15.95 -14.17 -60.95
C MET A 173 -15.26 -14.33 -62.30
N GLU A 174 -13.99 -13.93 -62.43
CA GLU A 174 -13.18 -14.12 -63.64
C GLU A 174 -13.01 -15.60 -63.99
N ALA A 175 -12.62 -16.43 -63.02
CA ALA A 175 -12.49 -17.87 -63.22
C ALA A 175 -13.82 -18.54 -63.58
N SER A 176 -14.93 -18.10 -62.98
CA SER A 176 -16.28 -18.57 -63.33
C SER A 176 -16.65 -18.19 -64.77
N SER A 177 -16.38 -16.95 -65.17
CA SER A 177 -16.61 -16.48 -66.55
C SER A 177 -15.76 -17.27 -67.56
N GLU A 178 -14.47 -17.48 -67.28
CA GLU A 178 -13.60 -18.30 -68.13
C GLU A 178 -14.07 -19.75 -68.22
N PHE A 179 -14.53 -20.33 -67.10
CA PHE A 179 -15.09 -21.66 -67.07
C PHE A 179 -16.35 -21.77 -67.94
N HIS A 180 -17.26 -20.80 -67.83
CA HIS A 180 -18.46 -20.76 -68.66
C HIS A 180 -18.15 -20.58 -70.14
N HIS A 181 -17.16 -19.75 -70.49
CA HIS A 181 -16.73 -19.57 -71.87
C HIS A 181 -16.16 -20.88 -72.45
N LYS A 182 -15.22 -21.52 -71.76
CA LYS A 182 -14.66 -22.82 -72.17
C LYS A 182 -15.71 -23.92 -72.25
N LYS A 183 -16.69 -23.91 -71.35
CA LYS A 183 -17.83 -24.84 -71.41
C LYS A 183 -18.65 -24.64 -72.68
N ALA A 184 -18.94 -23.39 -73.06
CA ALA A 184 -19.67 -23.08 -74.29
C ALA A 184 -18.88 -23.50 -75.54
N ASP A 185 -17.56 -23.27 -75.56
CA ASP A 185 -16.69 -23.72 -76.64
C ASP A 185 -16.74 -25.25 -76.80
N LEU A 186 -16.60 -25.99 -75.68
CA LEU A 186 -16.70 -27.46 -75.69
C LEU A 186 -18.09 -27.96 -76.11
N GLU A 187 -19.17 -27.27 -75.74
CA GLU A 187 -20.53 -27.62 -76.20
C GLU A 187 -20.68 -27.39 -77.71
N ASN A 188 -20.10 -26.32 -78.25
CA ASN A 188 -20.10 -26.04 -79.68
C ASN A 188 -19.27 -27.08 -80.47
N ASP A 189 -18.06 -27.40 -80.00
CA ASP A 189 -17.20 -28.42 -80.60
C ASP A 189 -17.90 -29.80 -80.61
N ASN A 190 -18.52 -30.18 -79.49
CA ASN A 190 -19.32 -31.41 -79.42
C ASN A 190 -20.50 -31.38 -80.40
N MET A 191 -21.19 -30.26 -80.53
CA MET A 191 -22.27 -30.11 -81.51
C MET A 191 -21.76 -30.27 -82.94
N GLU A 192 -20.61 -29.70 -83.29
CA GLU A 192 -20.01 -29.84 -84.62
C GLU A 192 -19.58 -31.30 -84.89
N ILE A 193 -18.96 -31.97 -83.92
CA ILE A 193 -18.58 -33.39 -84.02
C ILE A 193 -19.83 -34.25 -84.21
N ASN A 194 -20.88 -34.05 -83.41
CA ASN A 194 -22.12 -34.80 -83.53
C ASN A 194 -22.77 -34.61 -84.92
N LYS A 195 -22.81 -33.37 -85.43
CA LYS A 195 -23.29 -33.11 -86.81
C LYS A 195 -22.47 -33.85 -87.87
N LYS A 196 -21.14 -33.89 -87.73
CA LYS A 196 -20.27 -34.64 -88.66
C LYS A 196 -20.55 -36.14 -88.60
N ILE A 197 -20.72 -36.70 -87.39
CA ILE A 197 -21.07 -38.11 -87.20
C ILE A 197 -22.43 -38.41 -87.85
N ASP A 198 -23.44 -37.57 -87.62
CA ASP A 198 -24.77 -37.75 -88.21
C ASP A 198 -24.73 -37.76 -89.75
N LEU A 199 -23.96 -36.85 -90.35
CA LEU A 199 -23.74 -36.80 -91.80
C LEU A 199 -23.03 -38.05 -92.33
N GLN A 200 -21.99 -38.52 -91.63
CA GLN A 200 -21.29 -39.76 -91.99
C GLN A 200 -22.19 -41.00 -91.87
N VAL A 201 -23.02 -41.07 -90.83
CA VAL A 201 -23.99 -42.15 -90.65
C VAL A 201 -25.02 -42.13 -91.77
N ALA A 202 -25.52 -40.96 -92.16
CA ALA A 202 -26.47 -40.82 -93.27
C ALA A 202 -25.83 -41.22 -94.62
N SER A 203 -24.59 -40.81 -94.89
CA SER A 203 -23.88 -41.17 -96.12
C SER A 203 -23.61 -42.68 -96.19
N LEU A 204 -23.12 -43.29 -95.11
CA LEU A 204 -22.91 -44.74 -95.03
C LEU A 204 -24.21 -45.53 -95.19
N LYS A 205 -25.31 -45.08 -94.59
CA LYS A 205 -26.64 -45.69 -94.80
C LYS A 205 -27.06 -45.64 -96.27
N THR A 206 -26.80 -44.53 -96.96
CA THR A 206 -27.10 -44.38 -98.40
C THR A 206 -26.29 -45.36 -99.24
N VAL A 207 -24.98 -45.48 -98.98
CA VAL A 207 -24.10 -46.44 -99.66
C VAL A 207 -24.51 -47.89 -99.38
N LEU A 208 -24.86 -48.20 -98.13
CA LEU A 208 -25.35 -49.53 -97.76
C LEU A 208 -26.63 -49.88 -98.53
N GLU A 209 -27.57 -48.95 -98.63
CA GLU A 209 -28.82 -49.17 -99.36
C GLU A 209 -28.57 -49.34 -100.87
N SER A 210 -27.67 -48.54 -101.47
CA SER A 210 -27.30 -48.73 -102.87
C SER A 210 -26.65 -50.09 -103.13
N LEU A 211 -25.75 -50.54 -102.26
CA LEU A 211 -25.10 -51.86 -102.38
C LEU A 211 -26.10 -53.01 -102.21
N LYS A 212 -27.07 -52.88 -101.29
CA LYS A 212 -28.18 -53.85 -101.17
C LYS A 212 -28.99 -53.94 -102.46
N LEU A 213 -29.38 -52.80 -103.04
CA LEU A 213 -30.12 -52.76 -104.31
C LEU A 213 -29.32 -53.37 -105.46
N GLU A 214 -28.03 -53.09 -105.53
CA GLU A 214 -27.13 -53.69 -106.52
C GLU A 214 -27.04 -55.21 -106.37
N THR A 215 -26.90 -55.71 -105.14
CA THR A 215 -26.89 -57.15 -104.84
C THR A 215 -28.20 -57.81 -105.26
N ILE A 216 -29.35 -57.17 -105.00
CA ILE A 216 -30.66 -57.66 -105.45
C ILE A 216 -30.72 -57.75 -106.97
N ARG A 217 -30.17 -56.77 -107.71
CA ARG A 217 -30.11 -56.81 -109.19
C ARG A 217 -29.26 -57.95 -109.74
N TYR A 218 -28.17 -58.33 -109.07
CA TYR A 218 -27.33 -59.45 -109.51
C TYR A 218 -27.91 -60.83 -109.17
N LEU A 219 -28.85 -60.90 -108.22
CA LEU A 219 -29.51 -62.14 -107.78
C LEU A 219 -30.86 -62.39 -108.48
N ALA A 220 -31.37 -61.43 -109.27
CA ALA A 220 -32.59 -61.53 -110.07
C ALA A 220 -32.29 -61.92 -111.52
#